data_AF-A0A1C7LUH2-F1
#
_entry.id   AF-A0A1C7LUH2-F1
#
_cell.length_a   1.000
_cell.length_b   1.000
_cell.length_c   1.000
_cell.angle_alpha   90.00
_cell.angle_beta   90.00
_cell.angle_gamma   90.00
#
_symmetry.space_group_name_H-M   'P 1'
#
loop_
_entity.id
_entity.type
_entity.pdbx_description
1 polymer ?
#
loop_
_entity_poly.entity_id
_entity_poly.type
_entity_poly.pdbx_seq_one_letter_code
_entity_poly.pdbx_strand_id
1 'polypeptide(L)'
;MRWGLLVICKDLKAVALPLYYARVRITSLPTLAKFTAHLHDSDQKWDSIRRIPYSTPGRWVQCLDLSDLQCCVKVEVFRIDALLTQLFPLLPLMTRLILNTPIILSRRALTSLACRDGISNLRVLMGVHFFIKPARRHLR
;
A
#
# COMPACT_ATOMS: atom_id res chain seq x y z
N MET A 1 -4.72 -8.83 -18.72
CA MET A 1 -3.29 -9.02 -19.06
C MET A 1 -2.92 -10.49 -18.96
N ARG A 2 -2.11 -11.02 -19.89
CA ARG A 2 -1.81 -12.46 -20.02
C ARG A 2 -0.58 -12.85 -19.20
N TRP A 3 -0.76 -13.70 -18.17
CA TRP A 3 0.30 -14.20 -17.27
C TRP A 3 1.50 -14.83 -17.98
N GLY A 4 1.30 -15.35 -19.20
CA GLY A 4 2.37 -15.95 -20.01
C GLY A 4 3.56 -15.03 -20.26
N LEU A 5 3.38 -13.70 -20.27
CA LEU A 5 4.47 -12.74 -20.50
C LEU A 5 5.57 -12.78 -19.42
N LEU A 6 5.24 -13.22 -18.20
CA LEU A 6 6.19 -13.32 -17.10
C LEU A 6 7.15 -14.53 -17.22
N VAL A 7 6.86 -15.46 -18.13
CA VAL A 7 7.53 -16.78 -18.21
C VAL A 7 8.36 -16.94 -19.49
N ILE A 8 8.25 -16.02 -20.46
CA ILE A 8 8.89 -16.17 -21.78
C ILE A 8 10.41 -15.94 -21.70
N CYS A 9 10.85 -14.78 -21.22
CA CYS A 9 12.27 -14.47 -21.06
C CYS A 9 12.50 -13.43 -19.95
N LYS A 10 13.76 -13.28 -19.52
CA LYS A 10 14.15 -12.35 -18.44
C LYS A 10 13.82 -10.89 -18.77
N ASP A 11 14.00 -10.48 -20.02
CA ASP A 11 13.76 -9.09 -20.46
C ASP A 11 12.27 -8.77 -20.50
N LEU A 12 11.44 -9.70 -21.01
CA LEU A 12 9.99 -9.57 -20.97
C LEU A 12 9.46 -9.52 -19.53
N LYS A 13 10.04 -10.33 -18.63
CA LYS A 13 9.71 -10.28 -17.20
C LYS A 13 10.06 -8.92 -16.59
N ALA A 14 11.19 -8.32 -16.96
CA ALA A 14 11.61 -7.00 -16.47
C ALA A 14 10.63 -5.89 -16.86
N VAL A 15 10.02 -5.98 -18.06
CA VAL A 15 9.00 -5.01 -18.52
C VAL A 15 7.61 -5.33 -17.99
N ALA A 16 7.26 -6.61 -17.91
CA ALA A 16 5.93 -7.04 -17.50
C ALA A 16 5.67 -6.80 -16.02
N LEU A 17 6.64 -7.06 -15.13
CA LEU A 17 6.45 -6.92 -13.68
C LEU A 17 5.98 -5.52 -13.24
N PRO A 18 6.59 -4.40 -13.70
CA PRO A 18 6.07 -3.06 -13.44
C PRO A 18 4.61 -2.88 -13.85
N LEU A 19 4.20 -3.42 -14.99
CA LEU A 19 2.82 -3.34 -15.47
C LEU A 19 1.85 -4.12 -14.59
N TYR A 20 2.28 -5.28 -14.06
CA TYR A 20 1.50 -6.09 -13.14
C TYR A 20 1.31 -5.42 -11.77
N TYR A 21 2.35 -4.78 -11.26
CA TYR A 21 2.31 -4.11 -9.95
C TYR A 21 1.78 -2.67 -10.02
N ALA A 22 1.64 -2.07 -11.20
CA ALA A 22 1.16 -0.69 -11.37
C ALA A 22 -0.19 -0.45 -10.68
N ARG A 23 -1.11 -1.43 -10.74
CA ARG A 23 -2.44 -1.35 -10.14
C ARG A 23 -2.71 -2.60 -9.31
N VAL A 24 -2.65 -2.44 -7.99
CA VAL A 24 -2.87 -3.51 -7.03
C VAL A 24 -4.26 -3.35 -6.43
N ARG A 25 -5.13 -4.34 -6.65
CA ARG A 25 -6.44 -4.44 -5.99
C ARG A 25 -6.42 -5.60 -5.00
N ILE A 26 -6.75 -5.34 -3.74
CA ILE A 26 -6.75 -6.36 -2.68
C ILE A 26 -8.10 -6.37 -1.99
N THR A 27 -8.74 -7.53 -2.01
CA THR A 27 -10.11 -7.71 -1.50
C THR A 27 -10.18 -8.47 -0.17
N SER A 28 -9.05 -9.02 0.30
CA SER A 28 -9.00 -9.77 1.56
C SER A 28 -7.78 -9.44 2.42
N LEU A 29 -7.98 -9.47 3.75
CA LEU A 29 -6.94 -9.20 4.73
C LEU A 29 -5.72 -10.14 4.64
N PRO A 30 -5.86 -11.46 4.41
CA PRO A 30 -4.71 -12.34 4.23
C PRO A 30 -3.85 -11.95 3.03
N THR A 31 -4.47 -11.49 1.93
CA THR A 31 -3.77 -11.04 0.74
C THR A 31 -3.04 -9.73 1.01
N LEU A 32 -3.64 -8.80 1.76
CA LEU A 32 -2.97 -7.56 2.18
C LEU A 32 -1.74 -7.86 3.05
N ALA A 33 -1.85 -8.80 3.98
CA ALA A 33 -0.74 -9.21 4.83
C ALA A 33 0.41 -9.84 4.01
N LYS A 34 0.08 -10.78 3.10
CA LYS A 34 1.06 -11.40 2.19
C LYS A 34 1.73 -10.38 1.28
N PHE A 35 0.96 -9.44 0.73
CA PHE A 35 1.48 -8.37 -0.11
C PHE A 35 2.45 -7.48 0.67
N THR A 36 2.06 -7.06 1.87
CA THR A 36 2.90 -6.23 2.75
C THR A 36 4.21 -6.93 3.11
N ALA A 37 4.14 -8.21 3.50
CA ALA A 37 5.33 -9.02 3.79
C ALA A 37 6.22 -9.18 2.55
N HIS A 38 5.63 -9.47 1.38
CA HIS A 38 6.38 -9.61 0.14
C HIS A 38 7.13 -8.33 -0.25
N LEU A 39 6.47 -7.17 -0.13
CA LEU A 39 7.11 -5.89 -0.42
C LEU A 39 8.22 -5.59 0.58
N HIS A 40 7.98 -5.82 1.87
CA HIS A 40 8.96 -5.61 2.92
C HIS A 40 10.19 -6.49 2.73
N ASP A 41 10.02 -7.79 2.50
CA ASP A 41 11.11 -8.72 2.25
C ASP A 41 11.91 -8.34 0.99
N SER A 42 11.22 -7.84 -0.04
CA SER A 42 11.87 -7.41 -1.27
C SER A 42 12.65 -6.11 -1.08
N ASP A 43 12.12 -5.19 -0.28
CA ASP A 43 12.79 -3.93 0.07
C ASP A 43 14.00 -4.16 0.96
N GLN A 44 13.93 -5.09 1.93
CA GLN A 44 15.10 -5.47 2.75
C GLN A 44 16.23 -6.11 1.93
N LYS A 45 15.89 -6.84 0.86
CA LYS A 45 16.86 -7.44 -0.06
C LYS A 45 17.43 -6.43 -1.06
N TRP A 46 16.94 -5.20 -1.05
CA TRP A 46 17.43 -4.15 -1.92
C TRP A 46 18.80 -3.65 -1.43
N ASP A 47 19.85 -4.11 -2.09
CA ASP A 47 21.21 -3.68 -1.81
C ASP A 47 21.55 -2.42 -2.63
N SER A 48 22.01 -1.37 -1.94
CA SER A 48 22.49 -0.11 -2.51
C SER A 48 23.62 -0.25 -3.54
N ILE A 49 24.32 -1.39 -3.55
CA ILE A 49 25.40 -1.72 -4.50
C ILE A 49 24.85 -2.32 -5.80
N ARG A 50 23.72 -3.03 -5.74
CA ARG A 50 23.01 -3.57 -6.91
C ARG A 50 21.82 -2.66 -7.22
N ARG A 51 22.12 -1.42 -7.61
CA ARG A 51 21.16 -0.40 -8.09
C ARG A 51 20.52 -0.83 -9.41
N ILE A 52 19.77 -1.92 -9.41
CA ILE A 52 18.79 -2.17 -10.46
C ILE A 52 17.66 -1.19 -10.14
N PRO A 53 17.53 -0.08 -10.90
CA PRO A 53 16.35 0.77 -10.76
C PRO A 53 15.17 -0.18 -10.98
N TYR A 54 14.11 -0.06 -10.19
CA TYR A 54 12.93 -0.92 -10.33
C TYR A 54 13.07 -2.34 -9.75
N SER A 55 14.07 -2.69 -8.95
CA SER A 55 14.15 -4.06 -8.39
C SER A 55 13.23 -4.36 -7.21
N THR A 56 12.57 -3.34 -6.61
CA THR A 56 11.61 -3.56 -5.53
C THR A 56 10.18 -3.38 -6.02
N PRO A 57 9.30 -4.39 -5.85
CA PRO A 57 7.94 -4.36 -6.38
C PRO A 57 7.09 -3.21 -5.84
N GLY A 58 7.41 -2.69 -4.64
CA GLY A 58 6.71 -1.55 -4.05
C GLY A 58 6.85 -0.27 -4.85
N ARG A 59 8.00 -0.06 -5.51
CA ARG A 59 8.25 1.12 -6.36
C ARG A 59 7.43 1.09 -7.66
N TRP A 60 6.86 -0.04 -8.05
CA TRP A 60 5.99 -0.12 -9.22
C TRP A 60 4.56 0.26 -8.93
N VAL A 61 4.15 0.25 -7.66
CA VAL A 61 2.76 0.46 -7.29
C VAL A 61 2.39 1.92 -7.47
N GLN A 62 1.50 2.19 -8.42
CA GLN A 62 0.94 3.51 -8.68
C GLN A 62 -0.47 3.66 -8.11
N CYS A 63 -1.21 2.56 -8.04
CA CYS A 63 -2.55 2.50 -7.48
C CYS A 63 -2.66 1.36 -6.48
N LEU A 64 -3.05 1.67 -5.25
CA LEU A 64 -3.48 0.71 -4.25
C LEU A 64 -4.98 0.86 -4.04
N ASP A 65 -5.73 -0.17 -4.42
CA ASP A 65 -7.17 -0.21 -4.33
C ASP A 65 -7.64 -1.27 -3.33
N LEU A 66 -8.26 -0.79 -2.26
CA LEU A 66 -8.82 -1.56 -1.15
C LEU A 66 -10.33 -1.34 -1.02
N SER A 67 -11.01 -0.86 -2.07
CA SER A 67 -12.46 -0.55 -2.02
C SER A 67 -13.31 -1.77 -1.65
N ASP A 68 -12.92 -2.97 -2.08
CA ASP A 68 -13.65 -4.21 -1.79
C ASP A 68 -12.98 -5.04 -0.69
N LEU A 69 -12.09 -4.42 0.09
CA LEU A 69 -11.49 -5.11 1.22
C LEU A 69 -12.57 -5.44 2.24
N GLN A 70 -12.86 -6.73 2.38
CA GLN A 70 -13.81 -7.23 3.35
C GLN A 70 -13.23 -7.06 4.76
N CYS A 71 -13.97 -6.36 5.62
CA CYS A 71 -13.64 -6.19 7.02
C CYS A 71 -14.92 -6.40 7.84
N CYS A 72 -14.99 -7.54 8.52
CA CYS A 72 -16.20 -7.96 9.23
C CYS A 72 -16.11 -7.62 10.73
N VAL A 73 -14.90 -7.49 11.27
CA VAL A 73 -14.69 -7.36 12.73
C VAL A 73 -13.74 -6.21 13.06
N LYS A 74 -13.97 -5.52 14.19
CA LYS A 74 -13.11 -4.42 14.69
C LYS A 74 -11.62 -4.79 14.79
N VAL A 75 -11.30 -6.04 15.16
CA VAL A 75 -9.92 -6.54 15.25
C VAL A 75 -9.22 -6.49 13.89
N GLU A 76 -9.95 -6.76 12.81
CA GLU A 76 -9.42 -6.70 11.45
C GLU A 76 -9.10 -5.27 11.04
N VAL A 77 -9.90 -4.28 11.48
CA VAL A 77 -9.63 -2.85 11.22
C VAL A 77 -8.26 -2.45 11.79
N PHE A 78 -7.94 -2.85 13.03
CA PHE A 78 -6.63 -2.56 13.62
C PHE A 78 -5.48 -3.24 12.88
N ARG A 79 -5.72 -4.47 12.39
CA ARG A 79 -4.72 -5.20 11.62
C ARG A 79 -4.49 -4.55 10.25
N ILE A 80 -5.55 -4.09 9.59
CA ILE A 80 -5.47 -3.31 8.35
C ILE A 80 -4.67 -2.03 8.59
N ASP A 81 -4.99 -1.27 9.65
CA ASP A 81 -4.27 -0.04 10.01
C ASP A 81 -2.77 -0.28 10.22
N ALA A 82 -2.41 -1.34 10.93
CA ALA A 82 -1.01 -1.73 11.15
C ALA A 82 -0.30 -2.09 9.84
N LEU A 83 -0.96 -2.88 8.97
CA LEU A 83 -0.42 -3.24 7.66
C LEU A 83 -0.23 -2.01 6.78
N LEU A 84 -1.20 -1.11 6.71
CA LEU A 84 -1.11 0.12 5.94
C LEU A 84 0.01 1.04 6.44
N THR A 85 0.16 1.15 7.76
CA THR A 85 1.26 1.88 8.40
C THR A 85 2.62 1.36 7.94
N GLN A 86 2.79 0.04 7.82
CA GLN A 86 4.03 -0.58 7.34
C GLN A 86 4.18 -0.46 5.81
N LEU A 87 3.07 -0.47 5.09
CA LEU A 87 3.05 -0.54 3.64
C LEU A 87 3.37 0.82 2.99
N PHE A 88 2.82 1.93 3.49
CA PHE A 88 2.93 3.24 2.83
C PHE A 88 4.36 3.70 2.51
N PRO A 89 5.37 3.51 3.38
CA PRO A 89 6.76 3.89 3.08
C PRO A 89 7.34 3.09 1.91
N LEU A 90 6.84 1.87 1.67
CA LEU A 90 7.30 0.98 0.58
C LEU A 90 6.72 1.35 -0.79
N LEU A 91 5.79 2.32 -0.85
CA LEU A 91 5.05 2.69 -2.06
C LEU A 91 5.35 4.14 -2.50
N PRO A 92 6.61 4.52 -2.79
CA PRO A 92 6.96 5.93 -3.01
C PRO A 92 6.34 6.56 -4.27
N LEU A 93 5.99 5.73 -5.26
CA LEU A 93 5.40 6.17 -6.53
C LEU A 93 3.87 6.03 -6.58
N MET A 94 3.23 5.74 -5.44
CA MET A 94 1.77 5.66 -5.37
C MET A 94 1.14 7.02 -5.66
N THR A 95 0.29 7.06 -6.68
CA THR A 95 -0.47 8.26 -7.12
C THR A 95 -1.94 8.19 -6.72
N ARG A 96 -2.46 6.99 -6.47
CA ARG A 96 -3.87 6.75 -6.14
C ARG A 96 -4.00 5.76 -4.99
N LEU A 97 -4.69 6.18 -3.94
CA LEU A 97 -5.09 5.33 -2.82
C LEU A 97 -6.62 5.34 -2.72
N ILE A 98 -7.23 4.16 -2.81
CA ILE A 98 -8.67 3.97 -2.64
C ILE A 98 -8.88 3.03 -1.46
N LEU A 99 -9.61 3.50 -0.46
CA LEU A 99 -10.00 2.73 0.71
C LEU A 99 -11.50 2.47 0.70
N ASN A 100 -11.92 1.43 1.42
CA ASN A 100 -13.31 1.20 1.75
C ASN A 100 -13.72 2.06 2.96
N THR A 101 -14.99 2.48 3.01
CA THR A 101 -15.62 3.31 4.05
C THR A 101 -15.42 2.83 5.51
N PRO A 102 -15.37 1.53 5.86
CA PRO A 102 -15.15 1.11 7.25
C PRO A 102 -13.69 1.19 7.71
N ILE A 103 -12.74 1.48 6.82
CA ILE A 103 -11.31 1.57 7.17
C ILE A 103 -11.05 2.94 7.79
N ILE A 104 -10.96 2.97 9.12
CA ILE A 104 -10.57 4.16 9.87
C ILE A 104 -9.04 4.13 10.05
N LEU A 105 -8.35 5.13 9.49
CA LEU A 105 -6.91 5.26 9.65
C LEU A 105 -6.58 5.91 10.99
N SER A 106 -5.65 5.31 11.71
CA SER A 106 -5.04 5.89 12.90
C SER A 106 -4.14 7.06 12.50
N ARG A 107 -3.82 7.91 13.49
CA ARG A 107 -2.82 8.98 13.31
C ARG A 107 -1.49 8.41 12.82
N ARG A 108 -1.11 7.22 13.27
CA ARG A 108 0.15 6.58 12.87
C ARG A 108 0.14 6.19 11.39
N ALA A 109 -0.94 5.59 10.91
CA ALA A 109 -1.09 5.25 9.50
C ALA A 109 -1.08 6.51 8.61
N LEU A 110 -1.75 7.57 9.06
CA LEU A 110 -1.78 8.85 8.35
C LEU A 110 -0.42 9.54 8.31
N THR A 111 0.32 9.54 9.42
CA THR A 111 1.68 10.05 9.44
C THR A 111 2.58 9.23 8.53
N SER A 112 2.45 7.90 8.52
CA SER A 112 3.17 7.04 7.59
C SER A 112 2.84 7.37 6.12
N LEU A 113 1.56 7.64 5.81
CA LEU A 113 1.14 8.09 4.49
C LEU A 113 1.72 9.46 4.13
N ALA A 114 1.69 10.42 5.06
CA ALA A 114 2.09 11.81 4.83
C ALA A 114 3.61 11.99 4.75
N CYS A 115 4.36 11.21 5.51
CA CYS A 115 5.82 11.28 5.59
C CYS A 115 6.52 10.30 4.64
N ARG A 116 5.78 9.52 3.83
CA ARG A 116 6.41 8.64 2.83
C ARG A 116 7.13 9.48 1.77
N ASP A 117 8.22 8.92 1.25
CA ASP A 117 8.87 9.47 0.07
C ASP A 117 7.88 9.56 -1.10
N GLY A 118 7.91 10.67 -1.84
CA GLY A 118 7.03 10.86 -2.99
C GLY A 118 5.55 11.08 -2.63
N ILE A 119 5.24 11.58 -1.43
CA ILE A 119 3.87 12.04 -1.10
C ILE A 119 3.32 13.06 -2.10
N SER A 120 4.17 13.90 -2.70
CA SER A 120 3.82 14.83 -3.78
C SER A 120 3.28 14.15 -5.04
N ASN A 121 3.52 12.84 -5.21
CA ASN A 121 2.97 12.06 -6.31
C ASN A 121 1.50 11.66 -6.07
N LEU A 122 0.99 11.72 -4.83
CA LEU A 122 -0.39 11.37 -4.51
C LEU A 122 -1.35 12.38 -5.13
N ARG A 123 -2.17 11.92 -6.07
CA ARG A 123 -3.16 12.73 -6.79
C ARG A 123 -4.59 12.38 -6.40
N VAL A 124 -4.83 11.15 -5.97
CA VAL A 124 -6.17 10.65 -5.64
C VAL A 124 -6.13 9.95 -4.29
N LEU A 125 -6.98 10.41 -3.38
CA LEU A 125 -7.19 9.83 -2.06
C LEU A 125 -8.70 9.69 -1.85
N MET A 126 -9.19 8.46 -1.75
CA MET A 126 -10.62 8.16 -1.64
C MET A 126 -10.90 7.24 -0.44
N GLY A 127 -12.08 7.40 0.17
CA GLY A 127 -12.57 6.53 1.23
C GLY A 127 -11.85 6.68 2.58
N VAL A 128 -11.14 7.79 2.80
CA VAL A 128 -10.43 8.01 4.07
C VAL A 128 -11.38 8.55 5.12
N HIS A 129 -11.49 7.83 6.23
CA HIS A 129 -12.18 8.28 7.43
C HIS A 129 -11.19 8.45 8.59
N PHE A 130 -11.34 9.56 9.31
CA PHE A 130 -10.46 9.95 10.41
C PHE A 130 -11.16 9.73 11.74
N PHE A 131 -10.47 9.10 12.70
CA PHE A 131 -10.95 9.07 14.07
C PHE A 131 -10.71 10.41 14.75
N ILE A 132 -11.74 11.23 14.87
CA ILE A 132 -11.70 12.47 15.67
C ILE A 132 -12.10 12.12 17.10
N LYS A 133 -11.14 12.12 18.02
CA LYS A 133 -11.45 11.99 19.45
C LYS A 133 -12.13 13.30 19.90
N PRO A 134 -13.36 13.29 20.44
CA PRO A 134 -14.03 14.52 20.84
C PRO A 134 -13.21 15.23 21.93
N ALA A 135 -12.99 16.53 21.75
CA ALA A 135 -12.34 17.36 22.75
C ALA A 135 -13.14 17.28 24.05
N ARG A 136 -12.48 16.88 25.15
CA ARG A 136 -13.08 16.97 26.48
C ARG A 136 -13.32 18.45 26.78
N ARG A 137 -14.56 18.92 26.61
CA ARG A 137 -14.99 20.18 27.21
C ARG A 137 -14.95 19.96 28.72
N HIS A 138 -13.92 20.50 29.37
CA HIS A 138 -13.93 20.66 30.81
C HIS A 138 -15.07 21.62 31.15
N LEU A 139 -16.20 21.07 31.60
CA LEU A 139 -17.20 21.82 32.33
C LEU A 139 -16.53 22.26 33.65
N ARG A 140 -16.32 23.57 33.77
CA ARG A 140 -16.03 24.23 35.04
C ARG A 140 -17.34 24.40 35.79
#